data_AF-A0A3B9SIX2-F1
#
_entry.id   AF-A0A3B9SIX2-F1
#
_cell.length_a   1.000
_cell.length_b   1.000
_cell.length_c   1.000
_cell.angle_alpha   90.00
_cell.angle_beta   90.00
_cell.angle_gamma   90.00
#
_symmetry.space_group_name_H-M   'P 1'
#
loop_
_entity.id
_entity.type
_entity.pdbx_description
1 polymer ?
#
loop_
_entity_poly.entity_id
_entity_poly.type
_entity_poly.pdbx_seq_one_letter_code
_entity_poly.pdbx_strand_id
1 'polypeptide(L)' 'AIRSLNNSGIEVTEIVDITPIPHNGCRPPKRRRV' A
#
# COMPACT_ATOMS: atom_id res chain seq x y z
N ALA A 1 9.29 2.09 -4.67
CA ALA A 1 9.52 2.87 -3.43
C ALA A 1 10.56 2.19 -2.53
N ILE A 2 10.24 1.06 -1.87
CA ILE A 2 11.13 0.39 -0.91
C ILE A 2 12.55 0.13 -1.46
N ARG A 3 12.66 -0.41 -2.68
CA ARG A 3 13.98 -0.66 -3.32
C ARG A 3 14.82 0.62 -3.49
N SER A 4 14.19 1.77 -3.66
CA SER A 4 14.89 3.05 -3.77
C SER A 4 15.49 3.48 -2.43
N LEU A 5 14.82 3.16 -1.31
CA LEU A 5 15.31 3.47 0.04
C LEU A 5 16.56 2.65 0.38
N ASN A 6 16.54 1.36 0.02
CA ASN A 6 17.72 0.50 0.14
C ASN A 6 18.90 1.02 -0.70
N ASN A 7 18.63 1.46 -1.93
CA ASN A 7 19.67 2.03 -2.81
C ASN A 7 20.22 3.38 -2.31
N SER A 8 19.44 4.12 -1.52
CA SER A 8 19.91 5.35 -0.85
C SER A 8 20.70 5.08 0.44
N GLY A 9 20.97 3.81 0.79
CA GLY A 9 21.71 3.45 2.00
C GLY A 9 20.88 3.49 3.28
N ILE A 10 19.55 3.57 3.16
CA ILE A 10 18.63 3.50 4.31
C ILE A 10 18.27 2.04 4.53
N GLU A 11 18.62 1.52 5.71
CA GLU A 11 18.26 0.17 6.12
C GLU A 11 16.82 0.12 6.65
N VAL A 12 16.01 -0.78 6.07
CA VAL A 12 14.62 -0.99 6.48
C VAL A 12 14.59 -2.06 7.56
N THR A 13 14.18 -1.70 8.77
CA THR A 13 14.16 -2.61 9.93
C THR A 13 12.89 -3.46 10.01
N GLU A 14 11.76 -2.94 9.55
CA GLU A 14 10.48 -3.63 9.54
C GLU A 14 9.60 -3.13 8.38
N ILE A 15 8.74 -4.01 7.86
CA ILE A 15 7.73 -3.67 6.86
C ILE A 15 6.38 -4.09 7.42
N VAL A 16 5.50 -3.11 7.65
CA VAL A 16 4.13 -3.33 8.11
C VAL A 16 3.17 -2.91 7.01
N ASP A 17 2.28 -3.83 6.63
CA ASP A 17 1.18 -3.51 5.72
C ASP A 17 -0.01 -2.99 6.53
N ILE A 18 -0.34 -1.72 6.33
CA ILE A 18 -1.48 -1.03 6.96
C ILE A 18 -2.63 -0.82 5.98
N THR A 19 -2.72 -1.62 4.92
CA THR A 19 -3.82 -1.53 3.95
C THR A 19 -5.18 -1.67 4.65
N PRO A 20 -6.04 -0.65 4.62
CA PRO A 20 -7.29 -0.67 5.37
C PRO A 20 -8.27 -1.68 4.77
N ILE A 21 -8.78 -2.60 5.60
CA ILE A 21 -9.86 -3.51 5.22
C ILE A 21 -11.19 -2.87 5.63
N PRO A 22 -12.11 -2.59 4.70
CA PRO A 22 -13.38 -1.98 5.05
C PRO A 22 -14.31 -2.99 5.72
N HIS A 23 -14.71 -2.73 6.96
CA HIS A 23 -15.71 -3.53 7.70
C HIS A 23 -17.17 -3.23 7.28
N ASN A 24 -17.41 -2.91 5.99
CA ASN A 24 -18.63 -2.31 5.40
C ASN A 24 -18.65 -0.77 5.26
N GLY A 25 -17.49 -0.16 5.00
CA GLY A 25 -17.37 1.29 4.75
C GLY A 25 -17.95 1.76 3.41
N CYS A 26 -17.37 2.81 2.80
CA CYS A 26 -17.84 3.36 1.53
C CYS A 26 -17.89 2.31 0.41
N ARG A 27 -18.94 2.34 -0.41
CA ARG A 27 -19.10 1.47 -1.58
C ARG A 27 -17.95 1.74 -2.59
N PRO A 28 -17.19 0.72 -3.02
CA PRO A 28 -16.17 0.90 -4.05
C PRO A 28 -16.75 1.44 -5.36
N PRO A 29 -15.98 2.23 -6.12
CA PRO A 29 -16.43 2.76 -7.39
C PRO A 29 -16.79 1.63 -8.37
N LYS A 30 -17.74 1.91 -9.26
CA LYS A 30 -18.17 0.96 -10.30
C LYS A 30 -16.94 0.53 -11.12
N ARG A 31 -16.82 -0.78 -11.38
CA ARG A 31 -15.77 -1.34 -12.23
C ARG A 31 -15.78 -0.62 -13.59
N ARG A 32 -14.61 -0.09 -13.98
CA ARG A 32 -14.45 0.56 -15.29
C ARG A 32 -14.65 -0.47 -16.40
N ARG A 33 -15.35 -0.08 -17.46
CA ARG A 33 -15.46 -0.85 -18.70
C ARG A 33 -14.38 -0.33 -19.64
N VAL A 34 -13.21 -0.94 -19.55
CA VAL A 34 -12.13 -0.91 -20.54
C VAL A 34 -11.75 -2.36 -20.81
#